data_AF-A0A7X8HEG4-F1
#
_entry.id   AF-A0A7X8HEG4-F1
#
_cell.length_a   1.000
_cell.length_b   1.000
_cell.length_c   1.000
_cell.angle_alpha   90.00
_cell.angle_beta   90.00
_cell.angle_gamma   90.00
#
_symmetry.space_group_name_H-M   'P 1'
#
loop_
_entity.id
_entity.type
_entity.pdbx_description
1 polymer ?
#
loop_
_entity_poly.entity_id
_entity_poly.type
_entity_poly.pdbx_seq_one_letter_code
_entity_poly.pdbx_strand_id
1 'polypeptide(L)' 'MLEKIRDGGFVGPEQNPSRENQYRIIVRFNGHPYVVPLVIDENGDWFLKTVYPSRKEKERLGNESEE' A
#
# COMPACT_ATOMS: atom_id res chain seq x y z
N MET A 1 -5.57 4.73 10.52
CA MET A 1 -4.82 4.04 9.44
C MET A 1 -5.02 2.54 9.49
N LEU A 2 -4.74 1.88 10.62
CA LEU A 2 -4.95 0.43 10.78
C LEU A 2 -6.41 0.00 10.52
N GLU A 3 -7.40 0.78 11.00
CA GLU A 3 -8.82 0.50 10.73
C GLU A 3 -9.12 0.52 9.23
N LYS A 4 -8.60 1.48 8.47
CA LYS A 4 -8.73 1.50 7.00
C LYS A 4 -8.13 0.26 6.36
N ILE A 5 -6.99 -0.24 6.87
CA ILE A 5 -6.38 -1.46 6.34
C ILE A 5 -7.27 -2.66 6.63
N ARG A 6 -7.75 -2.81 7.87
CA ARG A 6 -8.68 -3.88 8.27
C ARG A 6 -9.95 -3.87 7.43
N ASP A 7 -10.50 -2.70 7.16
CA ASP A 7 -11.76 -2.54 6.44
C ASP A 7 -11.59 -2.57 4.91
N GLY A 8 -10.40 -2.92 4.39
CA GLY A 8 -10.13 -3.05 2.95
C GLY A 8 -9.92 -1.73 2.20
N GLY A 9 -9.77 -0.60 2.90
CA GLY A 9 -9.59 0.74 2.35
C GLY A 9 -8.17 1.02 1.84
N PHE A 10 -7.65 0.16 0.98
CA PHE A 10 -6.31 0.26 0.38
C PHE A 10 -6.29 -0.24 -1.07
N VAL A 11 -5.23 0.11 -1.81
CA VAL A 11 -4.94 -0.46 -3.14
C VAL A 11 -3.87 -1.54 -3.01
N GLY A 12 -4.07 -2.69 -3.66
CA GLY A 12 -3.19 -3.87 -3.60
C GLY A 12 -3.87 -5.10 -2.98
N PRO A 13 -3.10 -6.13 -2.57
CA PRO A 13 -1.64 -6.17 -2.54
C PRO A 13 -1.02 -6.25 -3.95
N GLU A 14 0.06 -5.52 -4.18
CA GLU A 14 0.85 -5.54 -5.42
C GLU A 14 2.27 -6.02 -5.14
N GLN A 15 2.90 -6.71 -6.09
CA GLN A 15 4.33 -6.99 -6.03
C GLN A 15 5.12 -5.69 -5.99
N ASN A 16 6.07 -5.55 -5.06
CA ASN A 16 6.92 -4.37 -5.02
C ASN A 16 7.91 -4.41 -6.19
N PRO A 17 7.85 -3.48 -7.17
CA PRO A 17 8.75 -3.50 -8.31
C PRO A 17 10.22 -3.31 -7.92
N SER A 18 10.49 -2.73 -6.75
CA SER A 18 11.86 -2.56 -6.25
C SER A 18 12.34 -3.75 -5.40
N ARG A 19 11.48 -4.71 -5.05
CA ARG A 19 11.79 -5.85 -4.19
C ARG A 19 10.94 -7.07 -4.54
N GLU A 20 11.56 -8.05 -5.20
CA GLU A 20 10.88 -9.24 -5.75
C GLU A 20 10.26 -10.19 -4.70
N ASN A 21 10.67 -10.12 -3.44
CA ASN A 21 10.14 -10.97 -2.36
C ASN A 21 9.25 -10.21 -1.36
N GLN A 22 8.62 -9.13 -1.82
CA GLN A 22 7.82 -8.28 -0.95
C GLN A 22 6.63 -7.68 -1.69
N TYR A 23 5.47 -7.74 -1.06
CA TYR A 23 4.28 -7.04 -1.50
C TYR A 23 4.19 -5.65 -0.89
N ARG A 24 3.26 -4.86 -1.40
CA ARG A 24 2.90 -3.57 -0.83
C ARG A 24 1.41 -3.32 -1.00
N ILE A 25 0.86 -2.53 -0.09
CA ILE A 25 -0.45 -1.87 -0.25
C ILE A 25 -0.26 -0.36 -0.16
N ILE A 26 -1.25 0.37 -0.69
CA ILE A 26 -1.28 1.83 -0.62
C ILE A 26 -2.53 2.28 0.12
N VAL A 27 -2.33 3.05 1.19
CA VAL A 27 -3.39 3.54 2.05
C VAL A 27 -3.44 5.06 1.95
N ARG A 28 -4.61 5.63 1.68
CA ARG A 28 -4.80 7.09 1.74
C ARG A 28 -5.08 7.52 3.19
N PHE A 29 -4.23 8.38 3.71
CA PHE A 29 -4.39 9.00 5.02
C PHE A 29 -4.28 10.52 4.90
N ASN A 30 -5.31 11.25 5.34
CA ASN A 30 -5.44 12.70 5.19
C ASN A 30 -5.19 13.19 3.75
N GLY A 31 -5.73 12.47 2.75
CA GLY A 31 -5.56 12.80 1.33
C GLY A 31 -4.16 12.51 0.75
N HIS A 32 -3.21 12.03 1.56
CA HIS A 32 -1.87 11.67 1.12
C HIS A 32 -1.73 10.14 1.06
N PRO A 33 -1.14 9.57 -0.02
CA PRO A 33 -0.91 8.14 -0.08
C PRO A 33 0.33 7.73 0.72
N TYR A 34 0.18 6.63 1.45
CA TYR A 34 1.23 5.95 2.18
C TYR A 34 1.38 4.54 1.66
N VAL A 35 2.62 4.08 1.55
CA VAL A 35 2.94 2.71 1.17
C VAL A 35 3.20 1.90 2.42
N VAL A 36 2.59 0.72 2.49
CA VAL A 36 2.81 -0.26 3.56
C VAL A 36 3.39 -1.51 2.89
N PRO A 37 4.69 -1.78 3.05
CA PRO A 37 5.26 -3.04 2.61
C PRO A 37 4.71 -4.19 3.45
N LEU A 38 4.49 -5.34 2.84
CA LEU A 38 4.03 -6.53 3.54
C LEU A 38 4.67 -7.80 2.99
N VAL A 39 4.75 -8.82 3.83
CA VAL A 39 5.11 -10.19 3.45
C VAL A 39 3.91 -11.06 3.78
N ILE A 40 3.59 -12.00 2.88
CA ILE A 40 2.56 -13.01 3.08
C ILE A 40 3.29 -14.28 3.49
N ASP A 41 2.94 -14.85 4.64
CA ASP A 41 3.55 -16.10 5.09
C ASP A 41 2.91 -17.34 4.43
N GLU A 42 3.37 -18.52 4.82
CA GLU A 42 2.86 -19.80 4.29
C GLU A 42 1.39 -20.08 4.65
N ASN A 43 0.87 -19.45 5.72
CA ASN A 43 -0.52 -19.56 6.15
C ASN A 43 -1.44 -18.55 5.44
N GLY A 44 -0.86 -17.61 4.68
CA GLY A 44 -1.58 -16.51 4.05
C GLY A 44 -1.72 -15.27 4.95
N ASP A 45 -1.08 -15.24 6.11
CA ASP A 45 -1.13 -14.12 7.04
C ASP A 45 -0.24 -12.97 6.56
N TRP A 46 -0.73 -11.74 6.77
CA TRP A 46 -0.05 -10.53 6.33
C TRP A 46 0.79 -9.93 7.45
N PHE A 47 2.10 -9.93 7.26
CA PHE A 47 3.05 -9.21 8.10
C PHE A 47 3.33 -7.83 7.54
N LEU A 48 2.64 -6.83 8.09
CA LEU A 48 2.81 -5.42 7.73
C LEU A 48 4.12 -4.86 8.29
N LYS A 49 4.85 -4.11 7.47
CA LYS A 49 6.06 -3.38 7.87
C LYS A 49 5.77 -1.89 8.04
N THR A 50 6.81 -1.16 8.46
CA THR A 50 6.76 0.29 8.65
C THR A 50 6.19 1.01 7.44
N VAL A 51 5.13 1.76 7.68
CA VAL A 51 4.45 2.61 6.71
C VAL A 51 5.24 3.89 6.44
N TYR A 52 5.24 4.37 5.21
CA TYR A 52 5.90 5.63 4.83
C TYR A 52 5.10 6.42 3.78
N PRO A 53 5.14 7.77 3.80
CA PRO A 53 4.47 8.59 2.79
C PRO A 53 5.15 8.41 1.42
N SER A 54 4.38 8.41 0.33
CA SER A 54 4.94 8.23 -1.01
C SER A 54 4.52 9.34 -1.96
N ARG A 55 5.50 10.16 -2.37
CA ARG A 55 5.30 11.21 -3.39
C ARG A 55 5.01 10.60 -4.77
N LYS A 56 5.73 9.54 -5.13
CA LYS A 56 5.54 8.80 -6.38
C LYS A 56 4.10 8.28 -6.52
N GLU A 57 3.55 7.73 -5.44
CA GLU A 57 2.16 7.27 -5.45
C GLU A 57 1.16 8.44 -5.45
N LYS A 58 1.53 9.59 -4.89
CA LYS A 58 0.72 10.81 -4.99
C LYS A 58 0.59 11.29 -6.44
N GLU A 59 1.68 11.22 -7.20
CA GLU A 59 1.67 11.53 -8.63
C GLU A 59 0.86 10.49 -9.42
N ARG A 60 1.14 9.19 -9.19
CA ARG A 60 0.41 8.10 -9.86
C ARG A 60 -1.11 8.19 -9.66
N LEU A 61 -1.53 8.26 -8.40
CA LEU A 61 -2.95 8.28 -8.02
C LEU A 61 -3.64 9.64 -8.26
N GLY A 62 -2.87 10.71 -8.45
CA GLY A 62 -3.38 12.02 -8.84
C GLY A 62 -3.80 12.04 -10.31
N ASN A 63 -3.06 11.34 -11.16
CA ASN A 63 -3.34 11.23 -12.59
C ASN A 63 -4.52 10.28 -12.90
N GLU A 64 -4.79 9.30 -12.04
CA GLU A 64 -5.91 8.35 -12.20
C GLU A 64 -7.29 8.94 -11.84
N SER A 65 -7.37 10.19 -11.38
CA SER A 65 -8.65 10.85 -11.04
C SER A 65 -9.22 11.72 -12.17
N GLU A 66 -8.59 11.72 -13.36
CA GLU A 66 -8.96 12.53 -14.54
C GLU A 66 -9.51 11.72 -15.74
N GLU A 67 -9.89 10.45 -15.55
CA GLU A 67 -10.59 9.64 -16.58
C GLU A 67 -12.05 9.33 -16.22
#